data_AF-A0A368JI20-F1
#
_entry.id   AF-A0A368JI20-F1
#
_cell.length_a   1.000
_cell.length_b   1.000
_cell.length_c   1.000
_cell.angle_alpha   90.00
_cell.angle_beta   90.00
_cell.angle_gamma   90.00
#
_symmetry.space_group_name_H-M   'P 1'
#
loop_
_entity.id
_entity.type
_entity.pdbx_description
1 polymer ?
#
loop_
_entity_poly.entity_id
_entity_poly.type
_entity_poly.pdbx_seq_one_letter_code
_entity_poly.pdbx_strand_id
1 'polypeptide(L)' 'MTQEGIRIKSHSGAKHMLDLHFVKTGKLSVELGKFYGDLFNARQGSDYEDFIYFTSEAIMPLLDKTNQFIIAVRALLI' A
#
# COMPACT_ATOMS: atom_id res chain seq x y z
N MET A 1 -10.80 7.54 -0.59
CA MET A 1 -10.78 7.75 -2.06
C MET A 1 -12.17 7.94 -2.64
N THR A 2 -13.06 6.94 -2.58
CA THR A 2 -14.43 7.07 -3.10
C THR A 2 -15.21 8.18 -2.40
N GLN A 3 -15.11 8.29 -1.06
CA GLN A 3 -15.70 9.38 -0.27
C GLN A 3 -15.15 10.77 -0.65
N GLU A 4 -13.93 10.84 -1.19
CA GLU A 4 -13.26 12.07 -1.63
C GLU A 4 -13.53 12.37 -3.13
N GLY A 5 -14.44 11.62 -3.77
CA GLY A 5 -14.74 11.75 -5.20
C GLY A 5 -13.63 11.26 -6.14
N ILE A 6 -12.58 10.63 -5.61
CA ILE A 6 -11.42 10.17 -6.39
C ILE A 6 -11.79 8.86 -7.09
N ARG A 7 -11.78 8.86 -8.43
CA ARG A 7 -12.08 7.70 -9.27
C ARG A 7 -10.83 6.85 -9.54
N ILE A 8 -10.98 5.54 -9.40
CA ILE A 8 -9.92 4.54 -9.62
C ILE A 8 -10.45 3.44 -10.55
N LYS A 9 -9.64 3.04 -11.53
CA LYS A 9 -10.02 2.05 -12.57
C LYS A 9 -9.12 0.82 -12.62
N SER A 10 -8.05 0.80 -11.82
CA SER A 10 -7.11 -0.31 -11.72
C SER A 10 -6.41 -0.29 -10.36
N HIS A 11 -5.78 -1.40 -9.99
CA HIS A 11 -4.99 -1.47 -8.75
C HIS A 11 -3.77 -0.52 -8.79
N SER A 12 -3.10 -0.40 -9.95
CA SER A 12 -2.03 0.59 -10.14
C SER A 12 -2.54 2.02 -10.04
N GLY A 13 -3.75 2.29 -10.55
CA GLY A 13 -4.44 3.57 -10.39
C GLY A 13 -4.76 3.87 -8.92
N ALA A 14 -5.20 2.87 -8.15
CA ALA A 14 -5.41 3.03 -6.71
C ALA A 14 -4.11 3.36 -5.97
N LYS A 15 -3.01 2.67 -6.28
CA LYS A 15 -1.67 2.99 -5.74
C LYS A 15 -1.26 4.43 -6.07
N HIS A 16 -1.43 4.85 -7.33
CA HIS A 16 -1.09 6.20 -7.75
C HIS A 16 -1.94 7.27 -7.04
N MET A 17 -3.25 7.04 -6.92
CA MET A 17 -4.14 7.98 -6.23
C MET A 17 -3.88 8.03 -4.72
N LEU A 18 -3.39 6.94 -4.11
CA LEU A 18 -2.94 6.93 -2.71
C LEU A 18 -1.75 7.87 -2.53
N ASP A 19 -0.74 7.72 -3.39
CA ASP A 19 0.45 8.56 -3.39
C ASP A 19 0.09 10.04 -3.59
N LEU A 20 -0.68 10.34 -4.64
CA LEU A 20 -1.00 11.71 -5.04
C LEU A 20 -1.82 12.45 -3.98
N HIS A 21 -2.87 11.84 -3.45
CA HIS A 21 -3.85 12.55 -2.63
C HIS A 21 -3.63 12.42 -1.13
N PHE A 22 -2.85 11.43 -0.68
CA PHE A 22 -2.66 11.16 0.74
C PHE A 22 -1.19 11.24 1.15
N VAL A 23 -0.26 10.73 0.36
CA VAL A 23 1.17 10.78 0.71
C VAL A 23 1.76 12.16 0.43
N LYS A 24 1.62 12.68 -0.80
CA LYS A 24 2.16 13.98 -1.20
C LYS A 24 1.51 15.17 -0.49
N THR A 25 0.32 14.97 0.04
CA THR A 25 -0.40 15.98 0.83
C THR A 25 -0.10 15.89 2.33
N GLY A 26 0.74 14.94 2.76
CA GLY A 26 1.11 14.73 4.16
C GLY A 26 0.05 14.07 5.03
N LYS A 27 -1.09 13.66 4.48
CA LYS A 27 -2.14 12.92 5.21
C LYS A 27 -1.69 11.50 5.60
N LEU A 28 -0.80 10.91 4.82
CA LEU A 28 -0.14 9.64 5.08
C LEU A 28 1.38 9.86 4.99
N SER A 29 2.15 9.21 5.87
CA SER A 29 3.60 9.39 5.85
C SER A 29 4.23 8.82 4.58
N VAL A 30 5.33 9.43 4.13
CA VAL A 30 6.11 8.94 2.99
C VAL A 30 6.59 7.51 3.20
N GLU A 31 6.94 7.16 4.45
CA GLU A 31 7.37 5.81 4.79
C GLU A 31 6.26 4.77 4.57
N LEU A 32 5.04 5.06 5.03
CA LEU A 32 3.89 4.18 4.84
C LEU A 32 3.48 4.08 3.36
N GLY A 33 3.63 5.18 2.61
CA GLY A 33 3.44 5.18 1.15
C GLY A 33 4.42 4.27 0.41
N LYS A 34 5.73 4.34 0.76
CA LYS A 34 6.76 3.44 0.21
C LYS A 34 6.49 2.00 0.57
N PHE A 35 6.20 1.73 1.84
CA PHE A 35 5.90 0.38 2.33
C PHE A 35 4.72 -0.26 1.59
N TYR A 36 3.62 0.47 1.38
CA TYR A 36 2.52 -0.02 0.55
C TYR A 36 2.96 -0.30 -0.89
N GLY A 37 3.85 0.52 -1.46
CA GLY A 37 4.41 0.28 -2.77
C GLY A 37 5.22 -1.01 -2.85
N ASP A 38 6.01 -1.32 -1.83
CA ASP A 38 6.78 -2.54 -1.75
C ASP A 38 5.86 -3.77 -1.66
N LEU A 39 4.82 -3.73 -0.81
CA LEU A 39 3.82 -4.79 -0.72
C LEU A 39 3.05 -4.98 -2.03
N PHE A 40 2.72 -3.89 -2.73
CA PHE A 40 2.06 -3.95 -4.03
C PHE A 40 2.93 -4.69 -5.06
N ASN A 41 4.22 -4.36 -5.13
CA ASN A 41 5.16 -5.00 -6.04
C ASN A 41 5.40 -6.47 -5.66
N ALA A 42 5.54 -6.76 -4.37
CA ALA A 42 5.68 -8.13 -3.87
C ALA A 42 4.50 -9.01 -4.28
N ARG A 43 3.27 -8.47 -4.20
CA ARG A 43 2.06 -9.17 -4.68
C ARG A 43 2.11 -9.42 -6.19
N GLN A 44 2.50 -8.41 -6.99
CA GLN A 44 2.61 -8.59 -8.44
C GLN A 44 3.67 -9.64 -8.79
N GLY A 45 4.84 -9.60 -8.16
CA GLY A 45 5.90 -10.60 -8.36
C GLY A 45 5.42 -12.01 -7.99
N SER A 46 4.73 -12.16 -6.85
CA SER A 46 4.16 -13.45 -6.45
C SER A 46 3.16 -14.04 -7.45
N ASP A 47 2.40 -13.19 -8.14
CA ASP A 47 1.31 -13.59 -9.03
C ASP A 47 1.79 -13.82 -10.48
N TYR A 48 2.84 -13.12 -10.91
CA TYR A 48 3.19 -12.99 -12.32
C TYR A 48 4.67 -13.26 -12.67
N GLU A 49 5.55 -13.45 -11.68
CA GLU A 49 6.96 -13.77 -11.93
C GLU A 49 7.27 -15.22 -11.54
N ASP A 50 8.03 -15.93 -12.39
CA ASP A 50 8.24 -17.37 -12.28
C ASP A 50 9.12 -17.80 -11.08
N PHE A 51 9.92 -16.88 -10.53
CA PHE A 51 10.97 -17.21 -9.55
C PHE A 51 10.89 -16.38 -8.25
N ILE A 52 9.71 -15.85 -7.93
CA ILE A 52 9.49 -15.13 -6.67
C ILE A 52 8.99 -16.08 -5.59
N TYR A 53 9.71 -16.13 -4.47
CA TYR A 53 9.35 -16.91 -3.28
C TYR A 53 9.48 -16.06 -2.03
N PHE A 54 8.47 -16.13 -1.16
CA PHE A 54 8.47 -15.45 0.13
C PHE A 54 8.57 -16.48 1.25
N THR A 55 9.53 -16.30 2.15
CA THR A 55 9.65 -17.14 3.34
C THR A 55 8.95 -16.52 4.54
N SER A 56 8.60 -17.35 5.52
CA SER A 56 7.99 -16.88 6.77
C SER A 56 8.88 -15.84 7.47
N GLU A 57 10.19 -16.04 7.47
CA GLU A 57 11.17 -15.13 8.10
C GLU A 57 11.18 -13.75 7.42
N ALA A 58 10.96 -13.70 6.10
CA ALA A 58 10.85 -12.45 5.34
C ALA A 58 9.51 -11.74 5.57
N ILE A 59 8.42 -12.50 5.75
CA ILE A 59 7.06 -11.94 5.87
C ILE A 59 6.71 -11.53 7.29
N MET A 60 7.11 -12.29 8.30
CA MET A 60 6.74 -12.05 9.71
C MET A 60 7.06 -10.62 10.18
N PRO A 61 8.21 -10.01 9.85
CA PRO A 61 8.51 -8.62 10.22
C PRO A 61 7.58 -7.59 9.57
N LEU A 62 6.96 -7.92 8.44
CA LEU A 62 6.07 -7.00 7.71
C LEU A 62 4.69 -6.87 8.36
N LEU A 63 4.30 -7.83 9.22
CA LEU A 63 2.97 -7.86 9.83
C LEU A 63 2.70 -6.65 10.71
N ASP A 64 3.66 -6.27 11.55
CA ASP A 64 3.51 -5.11 12.43
C ASP A 64 3.39 -3.82 11.61
N LYS A 65 4.24 -3.65 10.61
CA LYS A 65 4.20 -2.49 9.70
C LYS A 65 2.92 -2.45 8.86
N THR A 66 2.38 -3.61 8.50
CA THR A 66 1.07 -3.74 7.83
C THR A 66 -0.06 -3.29 8.75
N ASN A 67 -0.03 -3.67 10.03
CA ASN A 67 -1.02 -3.19 11.00
C ASN A 67 -0.93 -1.67 11.18
N GLN A 68 0.28 -1.11 11.28
CA GLN A 68 0.48 0.35 11.34
C GLN A 68 -0.11 1.05 10.10
N PHE A 69 0.13 0.51 8.91
CA PHE A 69 -0.45 1.04 7.67
C PHE A 69 -1.99 1.01 7.70
N ILE A 70 -2.60 -0.10 8.12
CA ILE A 70 -4.05 -0.24 8.22
C ILE A 70 -4.63 0.79 9.20
N ILE A 71 -4.01 0.97 10.37
CA ILE A 71 -4.43 1.96 11.37
C ILE A 71 -4.36 3.37 10.78
N ALA A 72 -3.25 3.72 10.12
CA ALA A 72 -3.08 5.03 9.51
C ALA A 72 -4.12 5.30 8.41
N VAL A 73 -4.44 4.31 7.57
CA VAL A 73 -5.49 4.45 6.54
C VAL A 73 -6.87 4.58 7.17
N ARG A 74 -7.16 3.84 8.25
CA ARG A 74 -8.43 3.96 8.98
C ARG A 74 -8.62 5.34 9.60
N ALA A 75 -7.55 5.97 10.08
CA ALA A 75 -7.60 7.34 10.61
C ALA A 75 -7.96 8.40 9.55
N LEU A 76 -7.90 8.04 8.25
CA LEU A 76 -8.34 8.90 7.14
C LEU A 76 -9.84 8.75 6.83
N LEU A 77 -10.50 7.75 7.40
CA LEU A 77 -11.93 7.55 7.26
C LEU A 77 -12.62 8.42 8.31
N ILE A 78 -13.32 9.44 7.82
CA ILE A 78 -14.20 10.31 8.63
C ILE A 78 -15.60 9.71 8.61
#